data_AF-X0J1S6-F1
#
_entry.id   AF-X0J1S6-F1
#
_cell.length_a   1.000
_cell.length_b   1.000
_cell.length_c   1.000
_cell.angle_alpha   90.00
_cell.angle_beta   90.00
_cell.angle_gamma   90.00
#
_symmetry.space_group_name_H-M   'P 1'
#
loop_
_entity.id
_entity.type
_entity.pdbx_description
1 polymer ?
#
loop_
_entity_poly.entity_id
_entity_poly.type
_entity_poly.pdbx_seq_one_letter_code
_entity_poly.pdbx_strand_id
1 'polypeptide(L)'
;MCKCDYPGCHKNFRRNEHLRRHKQTYHGEGPGRFSCEFCGEFCGKDQFNRQDNLNNHRKLHAQLNSRNRGVEFIAAAVPVIEQEKRSKKRRARSKPQAAEKAIEGKGNIL
;
A
#
# COMPACT_ATOMS: atom_id res chain seq x y z
N MET A 1 -4.78 -20.00 8.22
CA MET A 1 -4.61 -19.99 6.75
C MET A 1 -5.86 -19.35 6.15
N CYS A 2 -5.76 -18.35 5.28
CA CYS A 2 -6.89 -17.66 4.67
C CYS A 2 -7.06 -18.14 3.21
N LYS A 3 -8.18 -18.78 2.87
CA LYS A 3 -8.45 -19.36 1.55
C LYS A 3 -9.38 -18.46 0.73
N CYS A 4 -9.21 -18.45 -0.59
CA CYS A 4 -10.20 -17.86 -1.48
C CYS A 4 -11.46 -18.73 -1.57
N ASP A 5 -12.61 -18.09 -1.49
CA ASP A 5 -13.96 -18.67 -1.56
C ASP A 5 -14.57 -18.54 -2.97
N TYR A 6 -13.89 -17.85 -3.90
CA TYR A 6 -14.37 -17.68 -5.27
C TYR A 6 -14.46 -19.04 -5.99
N PRO A 7 -15.57 -19.36 -6.69
CA PRO A 7 -15.74 -20.64 -7.39
C PRO A 7 -14.59 -20.95 -8.33
N GLY A 8 -13.99 -22.14 -8.18
CA GLY A 8 -12.82 -22.57 -8.98
C GLY A 8 -11.48 -21.95 -8.59
N CYS A 9 -11.42 -21.11 -7.56
CA CYS A 9 -10.16 -20.57 -7.04
C CYS A 9 -9.61 -21.43 -5.88
N HIS A 10 -8.41 -21.97 -6.05
CA HIS A 10 -7.74 -22.81 -5.04
C HIS A 10 -6.62 -22.09 -4.28
N LYS A 11 -6.51 -20.76 -4.41
CA LYS A 11 -5.43 -19.98 -3.77
C LYS A 11 -5.66 -19.87 -2.27
N ASN A 12 -4.56 -19.98 -1.52
CA ASN A 12 -4.52 -19.81 -0.08
C ASN A 12 -3.37 -18.88 0.32
N PHE A 13 -3.55 -18.17 1.43
CA PHE A 13 -2.65 -17.13 1.89
C PHE A 13 -2.42 -17.23 3.40
N ARG A 14 -1.23 -16.82 3.85
CA ARG A 14 -0.90 -16.81 5.27
C ARG A 14 -1.60 -15.69 6.05
N ARG A 15 -1.98 -14.60 5.38
CA ARG A 15 -2.60 -13.40 5.98
C ARG A 15 -3.85 -12.98 5.22
N ASN A 16 -4.84 -12.46 5.95
CA ASN A 16 -6.11 -11.97 5.36
C ASN A 16 -5.88 -10.83 4.36
N GLU A 17 -4.94 -9.91 4.63
CA GLU A 17 -4.62 -8.81 3.71
C GLU A 17 -4.22 -9.30 2.30
N HIS A 18 -3.48 -10.40 2.21
CA HIS A 18 -3.09 -10.98 0.93
C HIS A 18 -4.28 -11.65 0.22
N LEU A 19 -5.17 -12.30 0.97
CA LEU A 19 -6.42 -12.83 0.43
C LEU A 19 -7.32 -11.71 -0.13
N ARG A 20 -7.49 -10.62 0.62
CA ARG A 20 -8.29 -9.46 0.17
C ARG A 20 -7.74 -8.87 -1.13
N ARG A 21 -6.43 -8.70 -1.22
CA ARG A 21 -5.75 -8.21 -2.43
C ARG A 21 -5.92 -9.18 -3.60
N HIS A 22 -5.86 -10.48 -3.35
CA HIS A 22 -6.09 -11.49 -4.37
C HIS A 22 -7.52 -11.41 -4.92
N LYS A 23 -8.53 -11.36 -4.05
CA LYS A 23 -9.93 -11.19 -4.46
C LYS A 23 -10.16 -9.92 -5.27
N GLN A 24 -9.55 -8.80 -4.86
CA GLN A 24 -9.63 -7.54 -5.60
C GLN A 24 -9.01 -7.61 -7.00
N THR A 25 -7.81 -8.20 -7.13
CA THR A 25 -7.10 -8.24 -8.43
C THR A 25 -7.63 -9.31 -9.38
N TYR A 26 -8.01 -10.49 -8.86
CA TYR A 26 -8.36 -11.65 -9.69
C TYR A 26 -9.86 -11.90 -9.80
N HIS A 27 -10.65 -11.40 -8.84
CA HIS A 27 -12.09 -11.61 -8.78
C HIS A 27 -12.88 -10.30 -8.81
N GLY A 28 -12.19 -9.14 -8.87
CA GLY A 28 -12.83 -7.83 -8.91
C GLY A 28 -13.57 -7.44 -7.62
N GLU A 29 -13.37 -8.18 -6.52
CA GLU A 29 -14.09 -7.92 -5.27
C GLU A 29 -13.43 -6.77 -4.48
N GLY A 30 -14.18 -5.68 -4.25
CA GLY A 30 -13.78 -4.56 -3.40
C GLY A 30 -13.51 -3.24 -4.16
N PRO A 31 -13.05 -2.19 -3.46
CA PRO A 31 -12.84 -0.87 -4.07
C PRO A 31 -11.67 -0.91 -5.05
N GLY A 32 -11.94 -1.12 -6.34
CA GLY A 32 -10.95 -1.52 -7.33
C GLY A 32 -10.06 -0.41 -7.90
N ARG A 33 -10.25 0.86 -7.53
CA ARG A 33 -9.63 1.97 -8.25
C ARG A 33 -9.19 3.08 -7.30
N PHE A 34 -7.89 3.29 -7.20
CA PHE A 34 -7.27 4.48 -6.62
C PHE A 34 -6.78 5.34 -7.78
N SER A 35 -7.21 6.59 -7.84
CA SER A 35 -6.78 7.55 -8.87
C SER A 35 -5.66 8.44 -8.36
N CYS A 36 -4.75 8.83 -9.25
CA CYS A 36 -3.75 9.85 -8.97
C CYS A 36 -4.33 11.24 -9.23
N GLU A 37 -4.24 12.11 -8.23
CA GLU A 37 -4.70 13.49 -8.33
C GLU A 37 -3.80 14.39 -9.19
N PHE A 38 -2.61 13.90 -9.55
CA PHE A 38 -1.63 14.62 -10.36
C PHE A 38 -1.63 14.18 -11.82
N CYS A 39 -2.29 13.07 -12.19
CA CYS A 39 -2.30 12.65 -13.59
C CYS A 39 -3.15 13.60 -14.45
N GLY A 40 -2.55 14.09 -15.55
CA GLY A 40 -3.25 14.75 -16.66
C GLY A 40 -3.25 13.88 -17.92
N GLU A 41 -3.49 14.51 -19.07
CA GLU A 41 -3.62 13.83 -20.37
C GLU A 41 -2.38 13.01 -20.76
N PHE A 42 -1.18 13.45 -20.38
CA PHE A 42 0.07 12.81 -20.81
C PHE A 42 0.52 11.65 -19.91
N CYS A 43 -0.19 11.41 -18.80
CA CYS A 43 0.14 10.35 -17.87
C CYS A 43 -0.77 9.13 -18.06
N GLY A 44 -0.30 8.14 -18.82
CA GLY A 44 -1.08 6.95 -19.19
C GLY A 44 -1.34 5.93 -18.06
N LYS A 45 -1.11 6.30 -16.79
CA LYS A 45 -1.32 5.41 -15.64
C LYS A 45 -1.88 6.19 -14.45
N ASP A 46 -3.14 6.56 -14.56
CA ASP A 46 -3.92 7.32 -13.58
C ASP A 46 -4.61 6.42 -12.53
N GLN A 47 -4.87 5.16 -12.86
CA GLN A 47 -5.58 4.21 -12.01
C GLN A 47 -4.69 3.09 -11.46
N PHE A 48 -4.89 2.79 -10.18
CA PHE A 48 -4.15 1.76 -9.45
C PHE A 48 -5.12 0.88 -8.67
N ASN A 49 -4.86 -0.42 -8.66
CA ASN A 49 -5.61 -1.37 -7.83
C ASN A 49 -5.10 -1.44 -6.37
N ARG A 50 -4.03 -0.70 -6.04
CA ARG A 50 -3.44 -0.67 -4.69
C ARG A 50 -2.94 0.72 -4.32
N GLN A 51 -3.17 1.11 -3.07
CA GLN A 51 -2.79 2.43 -2.54
C GLN A 51 -1.28 2.67 -2.51
N ASP A 52 -0.47 1.66 -2.21
CA ASP A 52 1.00 1.79 -2.20
C ASP A 52 1.57 1.96 -3.61
N ASN A 53 0.95 1.31 -4.60
CA ASN A 53 1.28 1.53 -6.01
C ASN A 53 0.97 2.98 -6.42
N LEU A 54 -0.22 3.49 -6.08
CA LEU A 54 -0.57 4.91 -6.27
C LEU A 54 0.43 5.84 -5.58
N ASN A 55 0.75 5.59 -4.30
CA ASN A 55 1.68 6.43 -3.55
C ASN A 55 3.08 6.45 -4.14
N ASN A 56 3.54 5.33 -4.71
CA ASN A 56 4.82 5.26 -5.40
C ASN A 56 4.79 6.01 -6.72
N HIS A 57 3.68 5.93 -7.44
CA HIS A 57 3.46 6.69 -8.66
C HIS A 57 3.40 8.20 -8.41
N ARG A 58 2.65 8.68 -7.40
CA ARG A 58 2.57 10.12 -7.04
C ARG A 58 3.95 10.75 -6.77
N LYS A 59 4.89 9.98 -6.21
CA LYS A 59 6.28 10.44 -6.00
C LYS A 59 7.01 10.74 -7.30
N LEU A 60 6.65 10.09 -8.41
CA LEU A 60 7.28 10.30 -9.71
C LEU A 60 6.94 11.68 -10.27
N HIS A 61 5.73 12.19 -10.02
CA HIS A 61 5.35 13.55 -10.36
C HIS A 61 6.17 14.61 -9.61
N ALA A 62 6.72 14.28 -8.44
CA ALA A 62 7.59 15.19 -7.68
C ALA A 62 9.09 15.05 -8.05
N GLN A 63 9.45 14.27 -9.08
CA GLN A 63 10.84 14.01 -9.48
C GLN A 63 11.15 14.50 -10.90
N LEU A 64 12.08 15.45 -11.02
CA LEU A 64 12.49 16.07 -12.30
C LEU A 64 13.14 15.12 -13.31
N ASN A 65 13.56 13.91 -12.91
CA ASN A 65 14.37 13.02 -13.74
C ASN A 65 13.69 11.68 -14.10
N SER A 66 12.36 11.65 -14.18
CA SER A 66 11.58 10.45 -14.54
C SER A 66 11.54 10.14 -16.05
N ARG A 67 12.64 10.41 -16.78
CA ARG A 67 12.72 10.29 -18.26
C ARG A 67 12.29 8.94 -18.85
N ASN A 68 12.19 7.88 -18.05
CA ASN A 68 11.81 6.52 -18.50
C ASN A 68 10.44 6.00 -18.01
N ARG A 69 9.56 6.84 -17.45
CA ARG A 69 8.28 6.34 -16.88
C ARG A 69 6.99 6.90 -17.46
N GLY A 70 7.06 7.77 -18.47
CA GLY A 70 5.84 8.36 -19.05
C GLY A 70 5.02 9.15 -18.01
N VAL A 71 5.72 9.74 -17.03
CA VAL A 71 5.13 10.56 -15.96
C VAL A 71 5.84 11.90 -15.98
N GLU A 72 5.06 12.96 -16.14
CA GLU A 72 5.56 14.34 -16.16
C GLU A 72 5.85 14.87 -14.75
N PHE A 73 6.82 15.77 -14.65
CA PHE A 73 7.06 16.50 -13.41
C PHE A 73 5.97 17.54 -13.19
N ILE A 74 5.40 17.55 -11.98
CA ILE A 74 4.34 18.48 -11.59
C ILE A 74 4.80 19.19 -10.32
N ALA A 75 5.13 20.46 -10.44
CA ALA A 75 5.64 21.27 -9.34
C ALA A 75 4.70 21.28 -8.13
N ALA A 76 3.38 21.26 -8.36
CA ALA A 76 2.37 21.19 -7.30
C ALA A 76 2.41 19.88 -6.49
N ALA A 77 2.95 18.79 -7.03
CA ALA A 77 3.07 17.52 -6.31
C ALA A 77 4.16 17.54 -5.24
N VAL A 78 5.20 18.36 -5.41
CA VAL A 78 6.37 18.44 -4.50
C VAL A 78 5.95 18.74 -3.04
N PRO A 79 5.26 19.86 -2.73
CA PRO A 79 4.92 20.20 -1.35
C PRO A 79 3.99 19.16 -0.69
N VAL A 80 3.06 18.57 -1.46
CA VAL A 80 2.13 17.53 -0.97
C VAL A 80 2.90 16.29 -0.53
N ILE A 81 3.82 15.81 -1.37
CA ILE A 81 4.61 14.61 -1.10
C ILE A 81 5.57 14.83 0.07
N GLU A 82 6.14 16.02 0.22
CA GLU A 82 7.01 16.37 1.34
C GLU A 82 6.25 16.44 2.67
N GLN A 83 5.07 17.06 2.70
CA GLN A 83 4.23 17.13 3.89
C GLN A 83 3.81 15.73 4.37
N GLU A 84 3.46 14.84 3.44
CA GLU A 84 3.16 13.44 3.79
C GLU A 84 4.37 12.71 4.38
N LYS A 85 5.56 12.89 3.80
CA LYS A 85 6.81 12.30 4.33
C LYS A 85 7.09 12.79 5.74
N ARG A 86 6.90 14.10 6.00
CA ARG A 86 7.05 14.69 7.34
C ARG A 86 6.05 14.09 8.33
N SER A 87 4.80 13.94 7.93
CA SER A 87 3.73 13.35 8.74
C SER A 87 4.01 11.87 9.07
N LYS A 88 4.48 11.09 8.09
CA LYS A 88 4.90 9.69 8.27
C LYS A 88 6.09 9.58 9.24
N LYS A 89 7.09 10.47 9.12
CA LYS A 89 8.24 10.54 10.04
C LYS A 89 7.82 10.90 11.47
N ARG A 90 6.86 11.81 11.64
CA ARG A 90 6.28 12.14 12.96
C ARG A 90 5.58 10.91 13.57
N ARG A 91 4.69 10.25 12.81
CA ARG A 91 3.99 9.03 13.26
C ARG A 91 4.95 7.90 13.63
N ALA A 92 6.03 7.72 12.88
CA ALA A 92 7.05 6.72 13.18
C ALA A 92 7.78 7.00 14.52
N ARG A 93 8.04 8.29 14.83
CA ARG A 93 8.65 8.71 16.10
C ARG A 93 7.71 8.61 17.30
N SER A 94 6.42 8.82 17.10
CA SER A 94 5.39 8.71 18.15
C SER A 94 4.98 7.28 18.45
N LYS A 95 5.49 6.28 17.71
CA LYS A 95 5.16 4.87 17.96
C LYS A 95 5.98 4.38 19.17
N PRO A 96 5.36 4.01 20.30
CA PRO A 96 6.09 3.43 21.42
C PRO A 96 6.77 2.14 20.96
N GLN A 97 8.06 1.97 21.28
CA GLN A 97 8.71 0.67 21.17
C GLN A 97 8.02 -0.25 22.20
N ALA A 98 7.20 -1.18 21.75
CA ALA A 98 6.73 -2.26 22.61
C ALA A 98 7.91 -3.21 22.86
N ALA A 99 8.64 -2.98 23.95
CA ALA A 99 9.58 -3.93 24.52
C ALA A 99 8.85 -4.80 25.55
N GLU A 100 8.74 -6.08 25.20
CA GLU A 100 8.98 -7.27 26.05
C GLU A 100 8.25 -7.43 27.40
N LYS A 101 7.46 -8.50 27.52
CA LYS A 101 7.62 -9.48 28.62
C LYS A 101 7.35 -10.90 28.10
N ALA A 102 8.39 -11.72 28.13
CA ALA A 102 8.27 -13.15 28.33
C ALA A 102 7.69 -13.42 29.73
N ILE A 103 6.88 -14.45 29.86
CA ILE A 103 6.71 -15.20 31.10
C ILE A 103 6.71 -16.68 30.71
N GLU A 104 7.87 -17.32 30.89
CA GLU A 104 7.93 -18.75 31.13
C GLU A 104 7.13 -19.07 32.40
N GLY A 105 6.19 -20.00 32.29
CA GLY A 105 5.51 -20.62 33.43
C GLY A 105 5.46 -22.13 33.20
N LYS A 106 6.35 -22.84 33.89
CA LYS A 106 6.35 -24.30 34.03
C LYS A 106 5.24 -24.74 35.02
N GLY A 107 4.64 -25.92 34.79
CA GLY A 107 3.82 -26.71 35.74
C GLY A 107 2.33 -26.29 35.78
N ASN A 108 1.34 -27.17 35.96
CA ASN A 108 1.33 -28.58 36.34
C ASN A 108 -0.07 -29.18 36.01
N ILE A 109 -0.06 -30.49 35.70
CA ILE A 109 -1.06 -31.55 35.91
C ILE A 109 -2.48 -31.17 36.38
N LEU A 110 -3.49 -31.66 35.64
CA LEU A 110 -4.48 -32.65 36.11
C LEU A 110 -4.86 -33.56 34.93
#